data_AF-A0A7W9EDX8-F1
#
_entry.id   AF-A0A7W9EDX8-F1
#
_cell.length_a   1.000
_cell.length_b   1.000
_cell.length_c   1.000
_cell.angle_alpha   90.00
_cell.angle_beta   90.00
_cell.angle_gamma   90.00
#
_symmetry.space_group_name_H-M   'P 1'
#
loop_
_entity.id
_entity.type
_entity.pdbx_description
1 polymer ?
#
loop_
_entity_poly.entity_id
_entity_poly.type
_entity_poly.pdbx_seq_one_letter_code
_entity_poly.pdbx_strand_id
1 'polypeptide(L)' 'MALLSVIRRWHYRDHLSIREIAKRTGLSRNTVRKYLRSDTVEPRFKVPERP' A
#
# COMPACT_ATOMS: atom_id res chain seq x y z
N MET A 1 -11.69 5.44 -2.87
CA MET A 1 -10.32 4.87 -2.79
C MET A 1 -9.78 5.16 -1.40
N ALA A 2 -9.37 4.15 -0.64
CA ALA A 2 -8.79 4.38 0.68
C ALA A 2 -7.34 4.86 0.53
N LEU A 3 -6.91 5.82 1.36
CA LEU A 3 -5.55 6.35 1.42
C LEU A 3 -4.47 5.24 1.44
N LEU A 4 -4.79 4.12 2.10
CA LEU A 4 -3.95 2.92 2.17
C LEU A 4 -3.67 2.27 0.81
N SER A 5 -4.65 2.25 -0.10
CA SER A 5 -4.51 1.67 -1.43
C SER A 5 -3.52 2.46 -2.29
N VAL A 6 -3.51 3.79 -2.13
CA VAL A 6 -2.59 4.70 -2.84
C VAL A 6 -1.15 4.51 -2.31
N ILE A 7 -0.98 4.52 -0.99
CA ILE A 7 0.33 4.31 -0.34
C ILE A 7 0.96 2.97 -0.78
N ARG A 8 0.17 1.91 -0.89
CA ARG A 8 0.65 0.60 -1.34
C ARG A 8 1.00 0.57 -2.80
N ARG A 9 0.17 1.15 -3.68
CA ARG A 9 0.49 1.21 -5.11
C ARG A 9 1.82 1.91 -5.32
N TRP A 10 2.02 3.03 -4.64
CA TRP A 10 3.27 3.79 -4.68
C TRP A 10 4.46 2.97 -4.19
N HIS A 11 4.32 2.23 -3.09
CA HIS A 11 5.43 1.44 -2.54
C HIS A 11 5.73 0.16 -3.33
N TYR A 12 4.71 -0.60 -3.74
CA TYR A 12 4.87 -1.93 -4.33
C TYR A 12 4.90 -1.94 -5.86
N ARG A 13 4.19 -1.03 -6.54
CA ARG A 13 4.21 -0.93 -8.01
C ARG A 13 5.18 0.12 -8.51
N ASP A 14 5.11 1.31 -7.92
CA ASP A 14 5.91 2.45 -8.38
C ASP A 14 7.28 2.50 -7.68
N HIS A 15 7.54 1.55 -6.76
CA HIS A 15 8.79 1.41 -5.98
C HIS A 15 9.25 2.73 -5.31
N LEU A 16 8.30 3.60 -4.97
CA LEU A 16 8.58 4.87 -4.30
C LEU A 16 9.08 4.61 -2.88
N SER A 17 10.11 5.36 -2.49
CA SER A 17 10.63 5.30 -1.12
C SER A 17 9.58 5.77 -0.11
N ILE A 18 9.63 5.20 1.10
CA ILE A 18 8.76 5.62 2.22
C ILE A 18 8.88 7.13 2.49
N ARG A 19 10.06 7.73 2.25
CA ARG A 19 10.29 9.17 2.40
C ARG A 19 9.48 9.98 1.38
N GLU A 20 9.47 9.55 0.12
CA GLU A 20 8.74 10.23 -0.96
C GLU A 20 7.23 10.11 -0.76
N ILE A 21 6.76 8.94 -0.34
CA ILE A 21 5.36 8.72 0.02
C ILE A 21 4.96 9.63 1.18
N ALA A 22 5.76 9.68 2.26
CA ALA A 22 5.50 10.55 3.40
C ALA A 22 5.43 12.04 3.03
N LYS A 23 6.29 12.50 2.11
CA LYS A 23 6.30 13.89 1.61
C LYS A 23 5.03 14.22 0.83
N ARG A 24 4.55 13.29 0.00
CA ARG A 24 3.33 13.48 -0.82
C ARG A 24 2.05 13.38 -0.01
N THR A 25 1.99 12.48 0.96
CA THR A 25 0.78 12.29 1.79
C THR A 25 0.72 13.19 3.01
N GLY A 26 1.81 13.92 3.35
CA GLY A 26 1.91 14.71 4.58
C GLY A 26 1.88 13.86 5.86
N LEU A 27 2.09 12.55 5.75
CA LEU A 27 2.06 11.62 6.87
C LEU A 27 3.46 11.41 7.42
N SER A 28 3.54 11.04 8.71
CA SER A 28 4.82 10.62 9.27
C SER A 28 5.31 9.33 8.59
N ARG A 29 6.64 9.20 8.46
CA ARG A 29 7.28 7.96 7.97
C ARG A 29 6.87 6.73 8.79
N ASN A 30 6.60 6.91 10.09
CA ASN A 30 6.13 5.83 10.97
C ASN A 30 4.71 5.40 10.63
N THR A 31 3.84 6.36 10.30
CA THR A 31 2.47 6.09 9.87
C THR A 31 2.46 5.29 8.55
N VAL A 32 3.26 5.71 7.58
CA VAL A 32 3.42 4.97 6.31
C VAL A 32 3.93 3.55 6.56
N ARG A 33 4.94 3.38 7.41
CA ARG A 33 5.47 2.05 7.77
C ARG A 33 4.43 1.19 8.49
N LYS A 34 3.65 1.77 9.41
CA LYS A 34 2.57 1.08 10.13
C LYS A 34 1.51 0.60 9.12
N TYR A 35 1.12 1.44 8.18
CA TYR A 35 0.13 1.12 7.15
C TYR A 35 0.60 0.09 6.12
N LEU A 36 1.90 0.06 5.80
CA LEU A 36 2.47 -1.00 4.97
C LEU A 36 2.55 -2.35 5.71
N ARG A 37 2.70 -2.32 7.05
CA ARG A 37 2.77 -3.52 7.90
C ARG A 37 1.40 -4.05 8.34
N SER A 38 0.43 -3.17 8.58
CA SER A 38 -0.82 -3.51 9.27
C SER A 38 -1.79 -4.32 8.44
N ASP A 39 -1.59 -4.39 7.12
CA ASP A 39 -2.51 -5.06 6.21
C ASP A 39 -1.73 -5.93 5.22
N THR A 40 -1.19 -7.04 5.70
CA THR A 40 -1.12 -8.30 4.95
C THR A 40 -2.53 -8.83 4.63
N VAL A 41 -3.40 -7.97 4.09
CA VAL A 41 -4.60 -8.43 3.38
C VAL A 41 -4.07 -9.00 2.09
N GLU A 42 -3.85 -10.31 2.07
CA GLU A 42 -3.58 -11.05 0.85
C GLU A 42 -4.59 -10.57 -0.20
N PRO A 43 -4.14 -10.11 -1.39
CA PRO A 43 -5.07 -9.87 -2.48
C PRO A 43 -5.82 -11.19 -2.71
N ARG A 44 -7.08 -11.24 -2.31
CA ARG A 44 -8.00 -12.31 -2.67
C ARG A 44 -8.17 -12.22 -4.19
N PHE A 45 -7.28 -12.86 -4.92
CA PHE A 45 -7.48 -13.13 -6.33
C PHE A 45 -8.71 -14.03 -6.40
N LYS A 46 -9.82 -13.49 -6.92
CA LYS A 46 -10.94 -14.33 -7.35
C LYS A 46 -10.43 -15.16 -8.52
N VAL A 47 -9.94 -16.36 -8.23
CA VAL A 47 -9.69 -17.36 -9.27
C VAL A 47 -11.05 -17.72 -9.85
N PRO A 48 -11.25 -17.62 -11.18
CA PRO A 48 -12.48 -18.10 -11.78
C PRO A 48 -12.61 -19.61 -11.49
N GLU A 49 -13.82 -20.03 -11.11
CA GLU A 49 -14.13 -21.43 -10.86
C GLU A 49 -13.86 -22.21 -12.16
N ARG A 50 -12.89 -23.12 -12.11
CA ARG A 50 -12.50 -23.91 -13.28
C ARG A 50 -13.61 -24.95 -13.54
N PRO A 51 -14.10 -25.08 -14.79
CA PRO A 51 -15.12 -26.06 -15.14
C PRO A 51 -14.61 -27.51 -15.01
#